data_AF-A0A7S2RGW0-F1
#
_entry.id   AF-A0A7S2RGW0-F1
#
_cell.length_a   1.000
_cell.length_b   1.000
_cell.length_c   1.000
_cell.angle_alpha   90.00
_cell.angle_beta   90.00
_cell.angle_gamma   90.00
#
_symmetry.space_group_name_H-M   'P 1'
#
loop_
_entity.id
_entity.type
_entity.pdbx_description
1 polymer ?
#
loop_
_entity_poly.entity_id
_entity_poly.type
_entity_poly.pdbx_seq_one_letter_code
_entity_poly.pdbx_strand_id
1 'polypeptide(L)'
;KARGAVFTPGLKKRTSPTSPPTRVEKTDREKRVLLNGLSRCYMFDDMPERTKVELLSYFVSERIRTGTSIVNQGKKNDKFYIIENGQFDITVDGKIQSMRSGIGNEPFFCESALMFDAKA
;
A
#
# COMPACT_ATOMS: atom_id res chain seq x y z
N LYS A 1 -4.16 -14.42 27.11
CA LYS A 1 -4.58 -13.95 25.77
C LYS A 1 -4.51 -15.14 24.82
N ALA A 2 -5.65 -15.63 24.32
CA ALA A 2 -5.68 -16.70 23.33
C ALA A 2 -5.37 -16.13 21.93
N ARG A 3 -4.42 -16.72 21.20
CA ARG A 3 -4.23 -16.44 19.77
C ARG A 3 -5.23 -17.29 19.01
N GLY A 4 -6.30 -16.68 18.50
CA GLY A 4 -7.24 -17.35 17.60
C GLY A 4 -6.60 -17.58 16.24
N ALA A 5 -6.98 -18.67 15.56
CA ALA A 5 -6.58 -18.89 14.17
C ALA A 5 -7.30 -17.89 13.26
N VAL A 6 -6.57 -17.25 12.34
CA VAL A 6 -7.12 -16.33 11.34
C VAL A 6 -6.92 -16.96 9.98
N PHE A 7 -8.01 -17.16 9.23
CA PHE A 7 -7.99 -17.63 7.85
C PHE A 7 -8.69 -16.60 6.98
N THR A 8 -8.07 -16.22 5.85
CA THR A 8 -8.77 -15.44 4.83
C THR A 8 -9.26 -16.35 3.71
N PRO A 9 -10.50 -16.18 3.24
CA PRO A 9 -10.97 -16.88 2.05
C PRO A 9 -10.01 -16.61 0.88
N GLY A 10 -9.73 -17.63 0.07
CA GLY A 10 -8.96 -17.44 -1.16
C GLY A 10 -9.61 -16.39 -2.06
N LEU A 11 -8.81 -15.76 -2.93
CA LEU A 11 -9.29 -14.77 -3.89
C LEU A 11 -10.44 -15.38 -4.72
N LYS A 12 -11.65 -14.85 -4.54
CA LYS A 12 -12.78 -15.18 -5.43
C LYS A 12 -12.40 -14.71 -6.82
N LYS A 13 -12.65 -15.53 -7.87
CA LYS A 13 -12.56 -15.07 -9.26
C LYS A 13 -13.35 -13.77 -9.35
N ARG A 14 -12.69 -12.66 -9.74
CA ARG A 14 -13.33 -11.35 -9.90
C ARG A 14 -14.51 -11.50 -10.87
N THR A 15 -15.73 -11.32 -10.37
CA THR A 15 -16.98 -11.42 -11.16
C THR A 15 -17.50 -10.06 -11.61
N SER A 16 -16.92 -8.95 -11.15
CA SER A 16 -17.31 -7.59 -11.56
C SER A 16 -16.32 -6.99 -12.58
N PRO A 17 -16.81 -6.28 -13.61
CA PRO A 17 -15.98 -5.58 -14.57
C PRO A 17 -15.47 -4.28 -13.93
N THR A 18 -14.52 -4.37 -12.99
CA THR A 18 -13.64 -3.24 -12.72
C THR A 18 -12.80 -3.02 -13.97
N SER A 19 -12.81 -1.80 -14.51
CA SER A 19 -11.98 -1.39 -15.64
C SER A 19 -10.56 -1.96 -15.48
N PRO A 20 -9.94 -2.51 -16.54
CA PRO A 20 -8.56 -2.97 -16.46
C PRO A 20 -7.69 -1.84 -15.89
N PRO A 21 -6.72 -2.15 -15.02
CA PRO A 21 -5.89 -1.12 -14.41
C PRO A 21 -5.19 -0.34 -15.53
N THR A 22 -5.41 0.97 -15.57
CA THR A 22 -4.86 1.82 -16.62
C THR A 22 -3.37 1.97 -16.41
N ARG A 23 -2.59 1.60 -17.43
CA ARG A 23 -1.15 1.81 -17.44
C ARG A 23 -0.85 3.30 -17.58
N VAL A 24 -0.06 3.85 -16.68
CA VAL A 24 0.38 5.25 -16.68
C VAL A 24 1.90 5.28 -16.82
N GLU A 25 2.40 6.12 -17.72
CA GLU A 25 3.84 6.36 -17.83
C GLU A 25 4.37 7.06 -16.58
N LYS A 26 5.53 6.60 -16.10
CA LYS A 26 6.19 7.11 -14.90
C LYS A 26 7.51 7.76 -15.24
N THR A 27 7.78 8.91 -14.63
CA THR A 27 9.09 9.54 -14.67
C THR A 27 10.14 8.67 -13.98
N ASP A 28 11.42 8.86 -14.28
CA ASP A 28 12.50 8.08 -13.65
C ASP A 28 12.58 8.32 -12.14
N ARG A 29 12.18 9.51 -11.69
CA ARG A 29 12.06 9.83 -10.27
C ARG A 29 10.96 9.00 -9.61
N GLU A 30 9.76 8.96 -10.18
CA GLU A 30 8.65 8.15 -9.66
C GLU A 30 9.01 6.67 -9.65
N LYS A 31 9.62 6.15 -10.73
CA LYS A 31 10.06 4.75 -10.80
C LYS A 31 11.03 4.42 -9.67
N ARG A 32 12.00 5.29 -9.38
CA ARG A 32 12.97 5.08 -8.30
C ARG A 32 12.30 5.00 -6.92
N VAL A 33 11.38 5.92 -6.64
CA VAL A 33 10.61 5.94 -5.40
C VAL A 33 9.75 4.69 -5.25
N LEU A 34 8.97 4.35 -6.28
CA LEU A 34 8.07 3.20 -6.27
C LEU A 34 8.84 1.88 -6.16
N LEU A 35 9.95 1.75 -6.89
CA LEU A 35 10.80 0.56 -6.84
C LEU A 35 11.47 0.40 -5.47
N ASN A 36 11.93 1.50 -4.86
CA ASN A 36 12.43 1.48 -3.48
C ASN A 36 11.34 1.06 -2.48
N GLY A 37 10.10 1.56 -2.63
CA GLY A 37 8.99 1.15 -1.77
C GLY A 37 8.64 -0.32 -1.91
N LEU A 38 8.48 -0.81 -3.14
CA LEU A 38 8.19 -2.22 -3.42
C LEU A 38 9.30 -3.16 -2.94
N SER A 39 10.56 -2.79 -3.14
CA SER A 39 11.70 -3.64 -2.77
C SER A 39 11.93 -3.78 -1.27
N ARG A 40 11.22 -3.00 -0.45
CA ARG A 40 11.29 -3.06 1.01
C ARG A 40 10.04 -3.68 1.63
N CYS A 41 9.01 -3.89 0.82
CA CYS A 41 7.80 -4.55 1.25
C CYS A 41 7.99 -6.05 1.03
N TYR A 42 8.08 -6.78 2.15
CA TYR A 42 8.35 -8.22 2.19
C TYR A 42 7.41 -9.05 1.30
N MET A 43 6.21 -8.53 1.01
CA MET A 43 5.22 -9.17 0.14
C MET A 43 5.70 -9.31 -1.32
N PHE A 44 6.69 -8.53 -1.72
CA PHE A 44 7.22 -8.51 -3.08
C PHE A 44 8.67 -9.02 -3.14
N ASP A 45 9.23 -9.58 -2.07
CA ASP A 45 10.65 -9.97 -2.03
C ASP A 45 10.99 -11.01 -3.10
N ASP A 46 10.16 -12.03 -3.27
CA ASP A 46 10.35 -13.10 -4.26
C ASP A 46 9.98 -12.70 -5.70
N MET A 47 9.50 -11.46 -5.90
CA MET A 47 9.13 -10.99 -7.23
C MET A 47 10.37 -10.55 -8.02
N PRO A 48 10.56 -11.05 -9.26
CA PRO A 48 11.65 -10.58 -10.11
C PRO A 48 11.58 -9.07 -10.33
N GLU A 49 12.74 -8.42 -10.40
CA GLU A 49 12.81 -6.97 -10.57
C GLU A 49 12.07 -6.48 -11.83
N ARG A 50 12.13 -7.25 -12.93
CA ARG A 50 11.37 -6.94 -14.16
C ARG A 50 9.87 -6.83 -13.91
N THR A 51 9.31 -7.74 -13.11
CA THR A 51 7.89 -7.74 -12.75
C THR A 51 7.57 -6.56 -11.81
N LYS A 52 8.45 -6.23 -10.86
CA LYS A 52 8.31 -5.02 -10.03
C LYS A 52 8.26 -3.76 -10.91
N VAL A 53 9.15 -3.67 -11.91
CA VAL A 53 9.22 -2.56 -12.87
C VAL A 53 7.94 -2.45 -13.71
N GLU A 54 7.37 -3.58 -14.15
CA GLU A 54 6.07 -3.60 -14.84
C GLU A 54 4.94 -3.07 -13.94
N LEU A 55 4.93 -3.48 -12.66
CA LEU A 55 3.92 -3.04 -11.70
C LEU A 55 3.92 -1.53 -11.45
N LEU A 56 5.07 -0.85 -11.55
CA LEU A 56 5.17 0.59 -11.30
C LEU A 56 4.19 1.39 -12.18
N SER A 57 3.93 0.90 -13.38
CA SER A 57 3.05 1.56 -14.34
C SER A 57 1.56 1.51 -13.96
N TYR A 58 1.18 0.70 -12.96
CA TYR A 58 -0.18 0.63 -12.43
C TYR A 58 -0.39 1.44 -11.14
N PHE A 59 0.68 1.99 -10.56
CA PHE A 59 0.54 2.92 -9.42
C PHE A 59 -0.02 4.26 -9.90
N VAL A 60 -0.92 4.86 -9.13
CA VAL A 60 -1.50 6.17 -9.42
C VAL A 60 -1.10 7.16 -8.33
N SER A 61 -0.65 8.35 -8.74
CA SER A 61 -0.19 9.39 -7.82
C SER A 61 -1.41 10.11 -7.23
N GLU A 62 -1.54 10.11 -5.91
CA GLU A 62 -2.63 10.77 -5.18
C GLU A 62 -2.07 11.92 -4.33
N ARG A 63 -2.54 13.15 -4.55
CA ARG A 63 -2.11 14.32 -3.76
C ARG A 63 -3.00 14.48 -2.53
N ILE A 64 -2.41 14.31 -1.35
CA ILE A 64 -3.12 14.39 -0.07
C ILE A 64 -2.83 15.73 0.61
N ARG A 65 -3.87 16.39 1.11
CA ARG A 65 -3.74 17.64 1.87
C ARG A 65 -3.47 17.34 3.34
N THR A 66 -2.73 18.21 4.02
CA THR A 66 -2.55 18.15 5.47
C THR A 66 -3.89 18.07 6.20
N GLY A 67 -3.98 17.19 7.20
CA GLY A 67 -5.21 16.92 7.95
C GLY A 67 -6.16 15.92 7.29
N THR A 68 -5.86 15.42 6.10
CA THR A 68 -6.69 14.39 5.45
C THR A 68 -6.36 13.00 6.00
N SER A 69 -7.38 12.28 6.47
CA SER A 69 -7.24 10.87 6.84
C SER A 69 -7.29 9.98 5.60
N ILE A 70 -6.19 9.31 5.27
CA ILE A 70 -6.10 8.41 4.10
C ILE A 70 -6.77 7.08 4.40
N VAL A 71 -6.48 6.50 5.57
CA VAL A 71 -7.01 5.22 6.03
C VAL A 71 -7.61 5.40 7.41
N ASN A 72 -8.77 4.80 7.64
CA ASN A 72 -9.49 4.89 8.91
C ASN A 72 -9.62 3.50 9.53
N GLN A 73 -9.19 3.36 10.79
CA GLN A 73 -9.32 2.12 11.56
C GLN A 73 -10.77 1.62 11.56
N GLY A 74 -10.94 0.32 11.38
CA GLY A 74 -12.23 -0.37 11.28
C GLY A 74 -12.94 -0.22 9.93
N LYS A 75 -12.42 0.57 8.98
CA LYS A 75 -13.00 0.71 7.63
C LYS A 75 -12.31 -0.21 6.64
N LYS A 76 -13.05 -0.64 5.62
CA LYS A 76 -12.47 -1.39 4.51
C LYS A 76 -11.43 -0.53 3.79
N ASN A 77 -10.28 -1.10 3.53
CA ASN A 77 -9.26 -0.52 2.67
C ASN A 77 -8.75 -1.60 1.72
N ASP A 78 -8.66 -1.29 0.45
CA ASP A 78 -8.20 -2.16 -0.63
C ASP A 78 -6.97 -1.58 -1.35
N LYS A 79 -6.41 -0.49 -0.83
CA LYS A 79 -5.28 0.22 -1.43
C LYS A 79 -4.00 0.02 -0.62
N PHE A 80 -2.91 -0.13 -1.37
CA PHE A 80 -1.54 -0.08 -0.89
C PHE A 80 -0.90 1.23 -1.31
N TYR A 81 -0.17 1.86 -0.40
CA TYR A 81 0.41 3.19 -0.62
C TYR A 81 1.92 3.16 -0.45
N ILE A 82 2.62 3.85 -1.36
CA ILE A 82 4.04 4.19 -1.24
C ILE A 82 4.13 5.71 -1.06
N ILE A 83 4.88 6.15 -0.06
CA ILE A 83 5.04 7.56 0.25
C ILE A 83 6.15 8.14 -0.62
N GLU A 84 5.81 9.02 -1.56
CA GLU A 84 6.81 9.73 -2.36
C GLU A 84 7.52 10.82 -1.56
N ASN A 85 6.74 11.62 -0.82
CA ASN A 85 7.23 12.72 0.01
C ASN A 85 6.20 13.04 1.10
N GLY A 86 6.66 13.66 2.18
CA GLY A 86 5.84 14.04 3.32
C GLY A 86 5.94 13.07 4.48
N GLN A 87 5.21 13.42 5.54
CA GLN A 87 5.12 12.66 6.78
C GLN A 87 3.66 12.36 7.07
N PHE A 88 3.41 11.18 7.62
CA PHE A 88 2.09 10.71 7.97
C PHE A 88 2.09 10.16 9.39
N ASP A 89 1.11 10.57 10.18
CA ASP A 89 0.90 10.03 11.51
C ASP A 89 0.03 8.78 11.44
N ILE A 90 0.44 7.75 12.16
CA ILE A 90 -0.37 6.55 12.40
C ILE A 90 -1.00 6.71 13.77
N THR A 91 -2.32 6.80 13.79
CA THR A 91 -3.11 6.93 15.02
C THR A 91 -3.89 5.64 15.25
N VAL A 92 -3.77 5.06 16.45
CA VAL A 92 -4.53 3.88 16.88
C VAL A 92 -5.30 4.27 18.14
N ASP A 93 -6.61 4.06 18.13
CA ASP A 93 -7.51 4.41 19.25
C ASP A 93 -7.34 5.87 19.73
N GLY A 94 -7.16 6.78 18.77
CA GLY A 94 -7.02 8.22 19.03
C GLY A 94 -5.63 8.68 19.52
N LYS A 95 -4.63 7.79 19.59
CA LYS A 95 -3.26 8.12 19.98
C LYS A 95 -2.28 7.91 18.84
N ILE A 96 -1.40 8.88 18.61
CA ILE A 96 -0.30 8.76 17.64
C ILE A 96 0.67 7.69 18.15
N GLN A 97 0.82 6.62 17.38
CA GLN A 97 1.72 5.49 17.68
C GLN A 97 3.07 5.63 16.99
N SER A 98 3.07 6.14 15.76
CA SER A 98 4.29 6.25 14.95
C SER A 98 4.10 7.24 13.81
N MET A 99 5.21 7.72 13.28
CA MET A 99 5.25 8.55 12.07
C MET A 99 5.94 7.80 10.94
N ARG A 100 5.37 7.87 9.73
CA ARG A 100 5.97 7.34 8.49
C ARG A 100 6.44 8.47 7.61
N SER A 101 7.52 8.22 6.86
CA SER A 101 8.11 9.17 5.91
C SER A 101 8.56 8.43 4.66
N GLY A 102 8.48 9.09 3.50
CA GLY A 102 8.87 8.52 2.20
C GLY A 102 10.36 8.20 2.05
N ILE A 103 11.20 8.67 2.98
CA ILE A 103 12.65 8.44 2.97
C ILE A 103 13.06 7.44 4.08
N GLY A 104 12.11 7.03 4.93
CA GLY A 104 12.37 6.19 6.10
C GLY A 104 12.46 4.69 5.80
N ASN A 105 12.59 3.86 6.84
CA ASN A 105 12.76 2.41 6.70
C ASN A 105 11.55 1.65 6.13
N GLU A 106 10.36 2.23 6.26
CA GLU A 106 9.10 1.67 5.80
C GLU A 106 8.36 2.76 5.00
N PRO A 107 8.75 3.01 3.74
CA PRO A 107 8.17 4.07 2.91
C PRO A 107 6.82 3.67 2.29
N PHE A 108 6.10 2.74 2.94
CA PHE A 108 4.82 2.20 2.48
C PHE A 108 3.91 1.87 3.67
N PHE A 109 2.62 1.71 3.41
CA PHE A 109 1.64 1.25 4.41
C PHE A 109 0.45 0.54 3.74
N CYS A 110 -0.33 -0.17 4.56
CA CYS A 110 -1.48 -0.97 4.14
C CYS A 110 -1.14 -2.18 3.26
N GLU A 111 0.01 -2.79 3.47
CA GLU A 111 0.38 -4.08 2.88
C GLU A 111 -0.65 -5.16 3.22
N SER A 112 -1.20 -5.13 4.44
CA SER A 112 -2.27 -6.04 4.87
C SER A 112 -3.56 -5.93 4.05
N ALA A 113 -3.83 -4.79 3.40
CA ALA A 113 -4.99 -4.61 2.53
C ALA A 113 -4.91 -5.53 1.29
N LEU A 114 -3.69 -5.79 0.79
CA LEU A 114 -3.47 -6.67 -0.35
C LEU A 114 -3.59 -8.15 0.00
N MET A 115 -3.22 -8.53 1.22
CA MET A 115 -3.20 -9.93 1.64
C MET A 115 -4.54 -10.45 2.16
N PHE A 116 -5.31 -9.60 2.86
CA PHE A 116 -6.35 -10.11 3.74
C PHE A 116 -7.79 -9.67 3.43
N ASP A 117 -8.06 -8.92 2.33
CA ASP A 117 -9.37 -8.24 2.12
C ASP A 117 -9.91 -7.65 3.44
N ALA A 118 -8.98 -7.09 4.23
CA ALA A 118 -9.19 -6.81 5.64
C ALA A 118 -9.64 -5.36 5.86
N LYS A 119 -10.29 -5.14 7.00
CA LYS A 119 -10.52 -3.80 7.53
C LYS A 119 -9.19 -3.30 8.13
N ALA A 120 -8.90 -2.02 7.89
CA ALA A 120 -7.73 -1.34 8.44
C ALA A 120 -7.82 -1.19 9.97
#